data_AF-A0A2E5E3V1-F1
#
_entry.id   AF-A0A2E5E3V1-F1
#
_cell.length_a   1.000
_cell.length_b   1.000
_cell.length_c   1.000
_cell.angle_alpha   90.00
_cell.angle_beta   90.00
_cell.angle_gamma   90.00
#
_symmetry.space_group_name_H-M   'P 1'
#
loop_
_entity.id
_entity.type
_entity.pdbx_description
1 polymer ?
#
loop_
_entity_poly.entity_id
_entity_poly.type
_entity_poly.pdbx_seq_one_letter_code
_entity_poly.pdbx_strand_id
1 'polypeptide(L)'
;MKPGIKARILSGADFMSFSQSAGSSFLPLLSRIVLGTAFLFAGWYHCFAQVDFSDAELTRIDAMKSSASAPVQVNQVAWEEGTDADLSDDPETPRAAAASSNARPAVYRIAMDLSDWGVKSGLVPLAWGIVVFQMIAGALVLLGLFTRLWGFLLACLLGATFAFSSVRANEMFSMNPFDWRGEPAQFHEMYFQLAGFVLAFGLALTGSGVLALDKLVFGERVKVAAQPPASGS
;
A
#
# COMPACT_ATOMS: atom_id res chain seq x y z
N MET A 1 -35.38 15.82 61.14
CA MET A 1 -34.14 15.02 61.31
C MET A 1 -34.08 13.99 60.18
N LYS A 2 -33.14 14.20 59.23
CA LYS A 2 -32.43 13.24 58.36
C LYS A 2 -33.21 12.19 57.50
N PRO A 3 -32.60 11.71 56.39
CA PRO A 3 -33.23 11.71 55.07
C PRO A 3 -33.21 10.31 54.38
N GLY A 4 -33.84 10.19 53.22
CA GLY A 4 -33.62 9.05 52.30
C GLY A 4 -34.03 9.48 50.89
N ILE A 5 -33.20 10.20 50.13
CA ILE A 5 -32.01 9.74 49.38
C ILE A 5 -32.33 8.58 48.43
N LYS A 6 -32.55 8.98 47.16
CA LYS A 6 -32.09 8.32 45.93
C LYS A 6 -32.38 6.82 45.81
N ALA A 7 -33.58 6.47 45.35
CA ALA A 7 -33.76 5.29 44.50
C ALA A 7 -33.11 5.60 43.14
N ARG A 8 -31.82 5.29 43.11
CA ARG A 8 -30.87 5.49 42.03
C ARG A 8 -31.26 4.61 40.84
N ILE A 9 -31.60 5.28 39.75
CA ILE A 9 -31.48 4.83 38.36
C ILE A 9 -30.16 4.06 38.21
N LEU A 10 -30.22 2.73 38.18
CA LEU A 10 -29.11 1.87 37.81
C LEU A 10 -29.70 0.55 37.32
N SER A 11 -29.72 0.37 36.01
CA SER A 11 -29.46 -0.91 35.31
C SER A 11 -30.13 -0.83 33.93
N GLY A 12 -29.48 -0.11 33.01
CA GLY A 12 -29.96 -0.02 31.63
C GLY A 12 -28.96 0.62 30.68
N ALA A 13 -27.95 1.32 31.20
CA ALA A 13 -26.82 1.79 30.41
C ALA A 13 -25.63 0.85 30.58
N ASP A 14 -24.98 0.56 29.45
CA ASP A 14 -23.57 0.16 29.33
C ASP A 14 -23.21 -1.33 29.39
N PHE A 15 -23.99 -2.17 28.70
CA PHE A 15 -23.37 -3.28 27.97
C PHE A 15 -23.69 -3.12 26.49
N MET A 16 -22.99 -2.21 25.81
CA MET A 16 -22.79 -2.37 24.38
C MET A 16 -22.04 -3.71 24.22
N SER A 17 -22.76 -4.75 23.81
CA SER A 17 -22.25 -6.11 23.70
C SER A 17 -20.90 -6.09 22.99
N PHE A 18 -19.90 -6.81 23.53
CA PHE A 18 -18.55 -6.90 22.96
C PHE A 18 -18.59 -7.25 21.46
N SER A 19 -19.61 -7.99 21.03
CA SER A 19 -19.91 -8.32 19.62
C SER A 19 -20.21 -7.09 18.76
N GLN A 20 -20.92 -6.09 19.29
CA GLN A 20 -21.26 -4.86 18.60
C GLN A 20 -20.08 -3.88 18.54
N SER A 21 -19.22 -3.87 19.56
CA SER A 21 -17.96 -3.11 19.55
C SER A 21 -16.93 -3.71 18.59
N ALA A 22 -16.79 -5.03 18.57
CA ALA A 22 -15.90 -5.75 17.66
C ALA A 22 -16.26 -5.52 16.18
N GLY A 23 -17.56 -5.56 15.85
CA GLY A 23 -18.05 -5.31 14.49
C GLY A 23 -17.91 -3.86 14.02
N SER A 24 -18.10 -2.88 14.91
CA SER A 24 -18.15 -1.46 14.53
C SER A 24 -16.81 -0.74 14.58
N SER A 25 -15.85 -1.24 15.37
CA SER A 25 -14.62 -0.50 15.67
C SER A 25 -13.35 -1.30 15.42
N PHE A 26 -13.36 -2.61 15.69
CA PHE A 26 -12.17 -3.46 15.55
C PHE A 26 -11.95 -3.91 14.11
N LEU A 27 -12.98 -4.39 13.41
CA LEU A 27 -12.84 -4.85 12.02
C LEU A 27 -12.30 -3.76 11.08
N PRO A 28 -12.77 -2.50 11.11
CA PRO A 28 -12.21 -1.45 10.25
C PRO A 28 -10.76 -1.08 10.65
N LEU A 29 -10.40 -1.22 11.91
CA LEU A 29 -9.02 -1.02 12.37
C LEU A 29 -8.10 -2.12 11.85
N LEU A 30 -8.49 -3.38 11.98
CA LEU A 30 -7.73 -4.52 11.48
C LEU A 30 -7.56 -4.43 9.96
N SER A 31 -8.64 -4.14 9.24
CA SER A 31 -8.60 -3.95 7.78
C SER A 31 -7.63 -2.85 7.37
N ARG A 32 -7.57 -1.73 8.11
CA ARG A 32 -6.59 -0.65 7.87
C ARG A 32 -5.17 -1.10 8.10
N ILE A 33 -4.90 -1.81 9.19
CA ILE A 33 -3.55 -2.31 9.47
C ILE A 33 -3.12 -3.25 8.35
N VAL A 34 -3.95 -4.22 7.98
CA VAL A 34 -3.63 -5.21 6.94
C VAL A 34 -3.41 -4.53 5.58
N LEU A 35 -4.38 -3.75 5.10
CA LEU A 35 -4.26 -3.07 3.80
C LEU A 35 -3.15 -2.03 3.79
N GLY A 36 -3.10 -1.21 4.84
CA GLY A 36 -2.16 -0.13 4.95
C GLY A 36 -0.71 -0.62 5.01
N THR A 37 -0.44 -1.66 5.80
CA THR A 37 0.89 -2.30 5.83
C THR A 37 1.20 -2.98 4.50
N ALA A 38 0.27 -3.74 3.92
CA ALA A 38 0.48 -4.41 2.64
C ALA A 38 0.85 -3.43 1.53
N PHE A 39 0.12 -2.32 1.40
CA PHE A 39 0.38 -1.31 0.37
C PHE A 39 1.65 -0.49 0.66
N LEU A 40 1.91 -0.18 1.93
CA LEU A 40 3.13 0.53 2.32
C LEU A 40 4.38 -0.31 2.03
N PHE A 41 4.39 -1.58 2.44
CA PHE A 41 5.52 -2.48 2.21
C PHE A 41 5.66 -2.87 0.74
N ALA A 42 4.57 -3.02 -0.01
CA ALA A 42 4.64 -3.21 -1.45
C ALA A 42 5.28 -2.00 -2.15
N GLY A 43 4.85 -0.78 -1.83
CA GLY A 43 5.47 0.44 -2.35
C GLY A 43 6.95 0.57 -1.96
N TRP A 44 7.27 0.27 -0.70
CA TRP A 44 8.65 0.24 -0.21
C TRP A 44 9.51 -0.75 -0.98
N TYR A 45 9.03 -1.99 -1.17
CA TYR A 45 9.71 -3.01 -1.94
C TYR A 45 9.97 -2.52 -3.37
N HIS A 46 8.97 -1.95 -4.04
CA HIS A 46 9.15 -1.45 -5.40
C HIS A 46 10.19 -0.32 -5.48
N CYS A 47 10.23 0.58 -4.49
CA CYS A 47 11.22 1.66 -4.42
C CYS A 47 12.66 1.16 -4.19
N PHE A 48 12.84 0.26 -3.23
CA PHE A 48 14.16 0.00 -2.63
C PHE A 48 14.72 -1.39 -2.93
N ALA A 49 13.88 -2.35 -3.32
CA ALA A 49 14.38 -3.67 -3.68
C ALA A 49 15.02 -3.65 -5.06
N GLN A 50 16.17 -4.31 -5.15
CA GLN A 50 16.82 -4.65 -6.41
C GLN A 50 16.35 -6.04 -6.82
N VAL A 51 16.01 -6.19 -8.09
CA VAL A 51 15.53 -7.43 -8.68
C VAL A 51 16.39 -7.73 -9.89
N ASP A 52 16.80 -8.99 -10.03
CA ASP A 52 17.52 -9.45 -11.21
C ASP A 52 16.56 -9.59 -12.39
N PHE A 53 16.95 -8.97 -13.51
CA PHE A 53 16.22 -9.06 -14.77
C PHE A 53 16.98 -9.94 -15.76
N SER A 54 16.26 -10.59 -16.66
CA SER A 54 16.86 -11.26 -17.81
C SER A 54 17.43 -10.24 -18.80
N ASP A 55 18.37 -10.67 -19.65
CA ASP A 55 18.99 -9.79 -20.64
C ASP A 55 17.96 -9.23 -21.65
N ALA A 56 16.91 -10.00 -21.94
CA ALA A 56 15.79 -9.57 -22.77
C ALA A 56 14.97 -8.43 -22.10
N GLU A 57 14.70 -8.54 -20.81
CA GLU A 57 14.01 -7.50 -20.03
C GLU A 57 14.88 -6.25 -19.87
N LEU A 58 16.19 -6.41 -19.69
CA LEU A 58 17.13 -5.29 -19.63
C LEU A 58 17.12 -4.47 -20.92
N THR A 59 17.15 -5.15 -22.06
CA THR A 59 17.05 -4.50 -23.38
C THR A 59 15.74 -3.71 -23.50
N ARG A 60 14.63 -4.27 -23.00
CA ARG A 60 13.32 -3.61 -22.97
C ARG A 60 13.32 -2.40 -22.03
N ILE A 61 13.91 -2.53 -20.85
CA ILE A 61 14.05 -1.44 -19.87
C ILE A 61 14.86 -0.28 -20.46
N ASP A 62 15.98 -0.58 -21.12
CA ASP A 62 16.82 0.45 -21.70
C ASP A 62 16.14 1.15 -22.88
N ALA A 63 15.38 0.42 -23.71
CA ALA A 63 14.51 1.02 -24.73
C ALA A 63 13.42 1.95 -24.14
N MET A 64 12.84 1.59 -22.99
CA MET A 64 11.86 2.44 -22.28
C MET A 64 12.49 3.73 -21.72
N LYS A 65 13.74 3.67 -21.24
CA LYS A 65 14.49 4.85 -20.79
C LYS A 65 14.85 5.78 -21.94
N SER A 66 15.31 5.24 -23.06
CA SER A 66 15.68 6.04 -24.24
C SER A 66 14.49 6.82 -24.80
N SER A 67 13.29 6.27 -24.68
CA SER A 67 12.02 6.93 -25.06
C SER A 67 11.56 8.03 -24.09
N ALA A 68 12.21 8.16 -22.92
CA ALA A 68 11.87 9.14 -21.88
C ALA A 68 12.76 10.40 -21.89
N SER A 69 13.60 10.59 -22.91
CA SER A 69 14.54 11.72 -22.96
C SER A 69 13.86 13.08 -23.15
N ALA A 70 13.59 13.75 -22.03
CA ALA A 70 14.15 15.08 -21.75
C ALA A 70 15.08 14.91 -20.52
N PRO A 71 16.39 15.21 -20.62
CA PRO A 71 17.35 14.80 -19.60
C PRO A 71 17.27 15.72 -18.37
N VAL A 72 16.83 15.18 -17.24
CA VAL A 72 17.27 15.67 -15.93
C VAL A 72 18.46 14.82 -15.53
N GLN A 73 19.66 15.37 -15.73
CA GLN A 73 20.88 14.76 -15.21
C GLN A 73 20.82 14.82 -13.69
N VAL A 74 20.53 13.68 -13.05
CA VAL A 74 20.78 13.51 -11.62
C VAL A 74 22.29 13.35 -11.49
N ASN A 75 22.94 14.44 -11.09
CA ASN A 75 24.35 14.46 -10.74
C ASN A 75 24.57 13.40 -9.65
N GLN A 76 25.22 12.29 -10.00
CA GLN A 76 25.75 11.35 -9.03
C GLN A 76 26.84 12.11 -8.27
N VAL A 77 26.53 12.57 -7.06
CA VAL A 77 27.53 13.17 -6.18
C VAL A 77 28.45 12.04 -5.75
N ALA A 78 29.60 11.96 -6.41
CA ALA A 78 30.73 11.18 -5.96
C ALA A 78 31.16 11.73 -4.60
N TRP A 79 31.04 10.92 -3.56
CA TRP A 79 31.77 11.18 -2.33
C TRP A 79 33.23 10.86 -2.63
N GLU A 80 34.01 11.91 -2.91
CA GLU A 80 35.46 11.85 -2.91
C GLU A 80 35.92 11.61 -1.47
N GLU A 81 36.10 10.34 -1.10
CA GLU A 81 36.81 9.97 0.11
C GLU A 81 38.31 10.18 -0.14
N GLY A 82 38.90 10.99 0.74
CA GLY A 82 40.24 11.55 0.58
C GLY A 82 41.31 10.50 0.36
N THR A 83 42.13 10.77 -0.64
CA THR A 83 43.47 10.21 -0.83
C THR A 83 44.30 10.41 0.44
N ASP A 84 44.62 9.31 1.11
CA ASP A 84 45.91 9.18 1.80
C ASP A 84 46.50 7.82 1.42
N ALA A 85 47.67 7.89 0.81
CA ALA A 85 48.45 6.76 0.36
C ALA A 85 49.09 6.04 1.54
N ASP A 86 48.98 4.71 1.59
CA ASP A 86 50.07 3.90 2.12
C ASP A 86 50.18 2.57 1.38
N LEU A 87 51.43 2.23 1.08
CA LEU A 87 51.88 1.11 0.27
C LEU A 87 51.88 -0.17 1.11
N SER A 88 51.23 -1.23 0.63
CA SER A 88 51.67 -2.60 0.93
C SER A 88 51.16 -3.56 -0.15
N ASP A 89 52.13 -4.17 -0.83
CA ASP A 89 51.98 -5.36 -1.66
C ASP A 89 51.37 -6.52 -0.84
N ASP A 90 50.29 -7.12 -1.35
CA ASP A 90 49.98 -8.53 -1.10
C ASP A 90 49.19 -9.13 -2.30
N PRO A 91 49.45 -10.40 -2.69
CA PRO A 91 49.08 -10.96 -3.98
C PRO A 91 47.68 -11.55 -4.04
N GLU A 92 47.04 -11.41 -5.21
CA GLU A 92 45.93 -12.21 -5.76
C GLU A 92 44.88 -12.73 -4.76
N THR A 93 44.00 -11.82 -4.31
CA THR A 93 42.60 -12.21 -4.12
C THR A 93 41.98 -12.30 -5.51
N PRO A 94 41.39 -13.44 -5.95
CA PRO A 94 40.69 -13.47 -7.21
C PRO A 94 39.53 -12.49 -7.10
N ARG A 95 39.67 -11.37 -7.83
CA ARG A 95 38.62 -10.45 -8.20
C ARG A 95 37.58 -11.29 -8.92
N ALA A 96 36.69 -11.90 -8.14
CA ALA A 96 35.46 -12.49 -8.64
C ALA A 96 34.86 -11.42 -9.54
N ALA A 97 34.79 -11.77 -10.81
CA ALA A 97 34.36 -10.89 -11.87
C ALA A 97 33.17 -10.08 -11.38
N ALA A 98 33.21 -8.77 -11.62
CA ALA A 98 31.99 -8.00 -11.73
C ALA A 98 31.19 -8.62 -12.89
N ALA A 99 30.50 -9.73 -12.61
CA ALA A 99 29.36 -10.15 -13.38
C ALA A 99 28.44 -8.93 -13.33
N SER A 100 28.23 -8.32 -14.50
CA SER A 100 27.31 -7.20 -14.65
C SER A 100 26.02 -7.54 -13.92
N SER A 101 25.80 -6.94 -12.74
CA SER A 101 24.63 -7.28 -11.95
C SER A 101 23.43 -6.79 -12.74
N ASN A 102 22.62 -7.73 -13.25
CA ASN A 102 21.37 -7.44 -13.93
C ASN A 102 20.30 -6.87 -12.97
N ALA A 103 20.66 -6.72 -11.69
CA ALA A 103 19.92 -6.03 -10.65
C ALA A 103 19.50 -4.62 -11.08
N ARG A 104 18.18 -4.41 -11.21
CA ARG A 104 17.57 -3.08 -11.33
C ARG A 104 16.50 -2.90 -10.25
N PRO A 105 16.12 -1.65 -9.93
CA PRO A 105 15.01 -1.38 -9.03
C PRO A 105 13.71 -2.10 -9.43
N ALA A 106 13.00 -2.65 -8.46
CA ALA A 106 11.74 -3.36 -8.68
C ALA A 106 10.63 -2.49 -9.33
N VAL A 107 10.77 -1.15 -9.33
CA VAL A 107 9.92 -0.22 -10.10
C VAL A 107 9.84 -0.59 -11.59
N TYR A 108 10.90 -1.15 -12.18
CA TYR A 108 10.91 -1.46 -13.61
C TYR A 108 9.93 -2.58 -14.00
N ARG A 109 9.47 -3.41 -13.04
CA ARG A 109 8.37 -4.36 -13.29
C ARG A 109 7.07 -3.63 -13.61
N ILE A 110 6.74 -2.60 -12.82
CA ILE A 110 5.57 -1.76 -13.04
C ILE A 110 5.68 -1.04 -14.40
N ALA A 111 6.88 -0.54 -14.75
CA ALA A 111 7.09 0.06 -16.06
C ALA A 111 6.83 -0.94 -17.21
N MET A 112 7.20 -2.22 -17.05
CA MET A 112 6.90 -3.27 -18.03
C MET A 112 5.41 -3.59 -18.08
N ASP A 113 4.73 -3.71 -16.94
CA ASP A 113 3.28 -3.92 -16.89
C ASP A 113 2.52 -2.78 -17.60
N LEU A 114 2.94 -1.53 -17.38
CA LEU A 114 2.40 -0.36 -18.08
C LEU A 114 2.60 -0.43 -19.60
N SER A 115 3.75 -0.96 -20.02
CA SER A 115 4.06 -1.15 -21.44
C SER A 115 3.15 -2.20 -22.08
N ASP A 116 2.86 -3.29 -21.35
CA ASP A 116 1.94 -4.33 -21.78
C ASP A 116 0.49 -3.82 -21.83
N TRP A 117 0.15 -2.84 -20.98
CA TRP A 117 -1.13 -2.12 -21.02
C TRP A 117 -1.22 -1.07 -22.15
N GLY A 118 -0.18 -0.94 -22.97
CA GLY A 118 -0.18 -0.09 -24.16
C GLY A 118 0.17 1.38 -23.91
N VAL A 119 0.72 1.72 -22.73
CA VAL A 119 1.24 3.06 -22.47
C VAL A 119 2.53 3.27 -23.27
N LYS A 120 2.53 4.22 -24.21
CA LYS A 120 3.63 4.39 -25.19
C LYS A 120 4.71 5.39 -24.78
N SER A 121 4.46 6.25 -23.79
CA SER A 121 5.40 7.30 -23.38
C SER A 121 5.41 7.51 -21.88
N GLY A 122 6.57 7.91 -21.34
CA GLY A 122 6.73 8.25 -19.92
C GLY A 122 6.59 7.08 -18.94
N LEU A 123 6.86 5.84 -19.37
CA LEU A 123 6.61 4.65 -18.55
C LEU A 123 7.40 4.63 -17.24
N VAL A 124 8.68 5.00 -17.30
CA VAL A 124 9.57 5.03 -16.13
C VAL A 124 9.14 6.10 -15.11
N PRO A 125 8.94 7.38 -15.47
CA PRO A 125 8.46 8.37 -14.50
C PRO A 125 7.04 8.07 -13.99
N LEU A 126 6.17 7.49 -14.82
CA LEU A 126 4.83 7.09 -14.39
C LEU A 126 4.89 5.92 -13.41
N ALA A 127 5.77 4.93 -13.63
CA ALA A 127 6.00 3.84 -12.68
C ALA A 127 6.49 4.36 -11.33
N TRP A 128 7.45 5.29 -11.30
CA TRP A 128 7.86 5.95 -10.05
C TRP A 128 6.71 6.70 -9.39
N GLY A 129 5.89 7.41 -10.18
CA GLY A 129 4.69 8.09 -9.68
C GLY A 129 3.70 7.12 -9.02
N ILE A 130 3.44 5.96 -9.64
CA ILE A 130 2.57 4.92 -9.09
C ILE A 130 3.12 4.41 -7.76
N VAL A 131 4.42 4.11 -7.69
CA VAL A 131 5.02 3.53 -6.48
C VAL A 131 5.01 4.52 -5.32
N VAL A 132 5.37 5.79 -5.56
CA VAL A 132 5.30 6.85 -4.55
C VAL A 132 3.86 7.05 -4.09
N PHE A 133 2.92 7.11 -5.03
CA PHE A 133 1.50 7.22 -4.72
C PHE A 133 1.00 6.04 -3.88
N GLN A 134 1.44 4.81 -4.21
CA GLN A 134 1.10 3.59 -3.47
C GLN A 134 1.60 3.63 -2.02
N MET A 135 2.84 4.11 -1.82
CA MET A 135 3.43 4.26 -0.49
C MET A 135 2.67 5.30 0.35
N ILE A 136 2.35 6.45 -0.25
CA ILE A 136 1.57 7.51 0.38
C ILE A 136 0.15 7.01 0.71
N ALA A 137 -0.50 6.32 -0.22
CA ALA A 137 -1.81 5.72 -0.03
C ALA A 137 -1.82 4.74 1.15
N GLY A 138 -0.84 3.85 1.22
CA GLY A 138 -0.67 2.91 2.34
C GLY A 138 -0.51 3.64 3.68
N ALA A 139 0.35 4.66 3.74
CA ALA A 139 0.54 5.47 4.93
C ALA A 139 -0.74 6.22 5.36
N LEU A 140 -1.47 6.82 4.41
CA LEU A 140 -2.72 7.53 4.70
C LEU A 140 -3.82 6.60 5.23
N VAL A 141 -3.92 5.39 4.67
CA VAL A 141 -4.85 4.35 5.16
C VAL A 141 -4.50 3.91 6.58
N LEU A 142 -3.21 3.73 6.89
CA LEU A 142 -2.74 3.41 8.25
C LEU A 142 -3.08 4.50 9.27
N LEU A 143 -2.80 5.75 8.91
CA LEU A 143 -3.11 6.92 9.76
C LEU A 143 -4.62 7.15 9.89
N GLY A 144 -5.41 6.57 9.00
CA GLY A 144 -6.86 6.70 9.03
C GLY A 144 -7.36 8.03 8.47
N LEU A 145 -6.61 8.67 7.56
CA LEU A 145 -7.02 9.90 6.88
C LEU A 145 -7.79 9.54 5.60
N PHE A 146 -8.97 10.13 5.35
CA PHE A 146 -9.79 9.87 4.15
C PHE A 146 -10.02 8.38 3.81
N THR A 147 -10.09 7.50 4.82
CA THR A 147 -10.15 6.03 4.64
C THR A 147 -11.28 5.53 3.74
N ARG A 148 -12.40 6.24 3.63
CA ARG A 148 -13.51 5.87 2.74
C ARG A 148 -13.13 6.05 1.27
N LEU A 149 -12.52 7.19 0.94
CA LEU A 149 -12.04 7.47 -0.40
C LEU A 149 -10.93 6.50 -0.78
N TRP A 150 -9.94 6.31 0.10
CA TRP A 150 -8.83 5.38 -0.14
C TRP A 150 -9.30 3.93 -0.19
N GLY A 151 -10.18 3.50 0.71
CA GLY A 151 -10.77 2.16 0.68
C GLY A 151 -11.52 1.91 -0.63
N PHE A 152 -12.29 2.89 -1.11
CA PHE A 152 -12.97 2.78 -2.40
C PHE A 152 -12.00 2.71 -3.57
N LEU A 153 -10.98 3.58 -3.61
CA LEU A 153 -9.96 3.56 -4.66
C LEU A 153 -9.18 2.24 -4.67
N LEU A 154 -8.83 1.70 -3.49
CA LEU A 154 -8.19 0.40 -3.36
C LEU A 154 -9.09 -0.75 -3.78
N ALA A 155 -10.38 -0.69 -3.48
CA ALA A 155 -11.36 -1.68 -3.94
C ALA A 155 -11.48 -1.66 -5.47
N CYS A 156 -11.56 -0.47 -6.08
CA CYS A 156 -11.56 -0.34 -7.53
C CYS A 156 -10.26 -0.86 -8.15
N LEU A 157 -9.11 -0.53 -7.57
CA LEU A 157 -7.81 -0.98 -8.06
C LEU A 157 -7.69 -2.50 -7.97
N LEU A 158 -7.91 -3.09 -6.80
CA LEU A 158 -7.81 -4.54 -6.58
C LEU A 158 -8.85 -5.31 -7.41
N GLY A 159 -10.07 -4.77 -7.56
CA GLY A 159 -11.10 -5.35 -8.41
C GLY A 159 -10.73 -5.32 -9.89
N ALA A 160 -10.13 -4.22 -10.37
CA ALA A 160 -9.63 -4.12 -11.74
C ALA A 160 -8.46 -5.08 -11.97
N THR A 161 -7.48 -5.13 -11.06
CA THR A 161 -6.34 -6.05 -11.15
C THR A 161 -6.81 -7.50 -11.15
N PHE A 162 -7.77 -7.87 -10.29
CA PHE A 162 -8.37 -9.20 -10.28
C PHE A 162 -9.05 -9.53 -11.62
N ALA A 163 -9.84 -8.61 -12.16
CA ALA A 163 -10.51 -8.81 -13.45
C ALA A 163 -9.52 -8.97 -14.62
N PHE A 164 -8.38 -8.27 -14.59
CA PHE A 164 -7.36 -8.42 -15.64
C PHE A 164 -6.49 -9.67 -15.43
N SER A 165 -5.96 -9.88 -14.23
CA SER A 165 -5.06 -11.00 -13.93
C SER A 165 -5.81 -12.34 -13.92
N SER A 166 -6.83 -12.48 -13.06
CA SER A 166 -7.48 -13.78 -12.83
C SER A 166 -8.46 -14.17 -13.93
N VAL A 167 -9.19 -13.21 -14.52
CA VAL A 167 -10.20 -13.52 -15.55
C VAL A 167 -9.60 -13.55 -16.95
N ARG A 168 -8.71 -12.60 -17.30
CA ARG A 168 -8.20 -12.48 -18.67
C ARG A 168 -6.82 -13.07 -18.91
N ALA A 169 -5.88 -12.91 -17.98
CA ALA A 169 -4.51 -13.36 -18.20
C ALA A 169 -4.33 -14.85 -17.89
N ASN A 170 -4.94 -15.32 -16.80
CA ASN A 170 -4.71 -16.66 -16.28
C ASN A 170 -5.81 -17.67 -16.65
N GLU A 171 -6.91 -17.21 -17.28
CA GLU A 171 -8.08 -18.03 -17.65
C GLU A 171 -8.56 -19.00 -16.56
N MET A 172 -8.34 -18.67 -15.27
CA MET A 172 -8.58 -19.60 -14.16
C MET A 172 -10.04 -20.05 -14.10
N PHE A 173 -10.97 -19.15 -14.46
CA PHE A 173 -12.41 -19.44 -14.51
C PHE A 173 -12.84 -20.35 -15.68
N SER A 174 -11.96 -20.55 -16.67
CA SER A 174 -12.15 -21.50 -17.77
C SER A 174 -11.62 -22.90 -17.43
N MET A 175 -10.81 -23.03 -16.37
CA MET A 175 -10.24 -24.29 -15.90
C MET A 175 -11.16 -24.96 -14.86
N ASN A 176 -10.98 -26.27 -14.66
CA ASN A 176 -11.70 -26.98 -13.60
C ASN A 176 -11.24 -26.48 -12.21
N PRO A 177 -12.16 -26.14 -11.28
CA PRO A 177 -11.81 -25.67 -9.94
C PRO A 177 -10.92 -26.62 -9.13
N PHE A 178 -10.96 -27.92 -9.42
CA PHE A 178 -10.10 -28.91 -8.76
C PHE A 178 -8.66 -28.91 -9.29
N ASP A 179 -8.43 -28.41 -10.51
CA ASP A 179 -7.11 -28.33 -11.14
C ASP A 179 -6.35 -27.06 -10.73
N TRP A 180 -7.03 -26.07 -10.13
CA TRP A 180 -6.41 -24.82 -9.64
C TRP A 180 -5.27 -25.07 -8.64
N ARG A 181 -5.29 -26.20 -7.93
CA ARG A 181 -4.24 -26.57 -6.99
C ARG A 181 -2.94 -27.01 -7.69
N GLY A 182 -3.00 -27.36 -8.98
CA GLY A 182 -1.85 -27.66 -9.82
C GLY A 182 -0.99 -26.43 -10.13
N GLU A 183 -1.57 -25.24 -10.04
CA GLU A 183 -0.88 -23.97 -10.29
C GLU A 183 -0.92 -23.05 -9.05
N PRO A 184 -0.17 -23.40 -7.99
CA PRO A 184 -0.31 -22.77 -6.68
C PRO A 184 -0.01 -21.27 -6.68
N ALA A 185 0.90 -20.80 -7.54
CA ALA A 185 1.26 -19.39 -7.61
C ALA A 185 0.08 -18.51 -8.04
N GLN A 186 -0.60 -18.90 -9.13
CA GLN A 186 -1.74 -18.16 -9.68
C GLN A 186 -2.94 -18.21 -8.73
N PHE A 187 -3.18 -19.36 -8.11
CA PHE A 187 -4.25 -19.52 -7.12
C PHE A 187 -4.04 -18.65 -5.88
N HIS A 188 -2.83 -18.61 -5.32
CA HIS A 188 -2.54 -17.73 -4.18
C HIS A 188 -2.70 -16.26 -4.55
N GLU A 189 -2.22 -15.84 -5.72
CA GLU A 189 -2.37 -14.47 -6.20
C GLU A 189 -3.85 -14.08 -6.28
N MET A 190 -4.67 -14.89 -6.96
CA MET A 190 -6.11 -14.67 -7.09
C MET A 190 -6.79 -14.57 -5.72
N TYR A 191 -6.47 -15.48 -4.80
CA TYR A 191 -7.05 -15.51 -3.47
C TYR A 191 -6.69 -14.26 -2.65
N PHE A 192 -5.42 -13.85 -2.65
CA PHE A 192 -4.97 -12.66 -1.93
C PHE A 192 -5.51 -11.37 -2.56
N GLN A 193 -5.64 -11.29 -3.88
CA GLN A 193 -6.28 -10.17 -4.57
C GLN A 193 -7.75 -10.04 -4.18
N LEU A 194 -8.50 -11.16 -4.17
CA LEU A 194 -9.90 -11.18 -3.75
C LEU A 194 -10.07 -10.84 -2.28
N ALA A 195 -9.23 -11.40 -1.40
CA ALA A 195 -9.25 -11.10 0.03
C ALA A 195 -8.94 -9.60 0.29
N GLY A 196 -7.94 -9.06 -0.40
CA GLY A 196 -7.61 -7.63 -0.36
C GLY A 196 -8.77 -6.77 -0.85
N PHE A 197 -9.43 -7.17 -1.95
CA PHE A 197 -10.61 -6.48 -2.46
C PHE A 197 -11.74 -6.43 -1.44
N VAL A 198 -12.07 -7.57 -0.82
CA VAL A 198 -13.13 -7.65 0.21
C VAL A 198 -12.79 -6.76 1.41
N LEU A 199 -11.53 -6.75 1.86
CA LEU A 199 -11.08 -5.86 2.93
C LEU A 199 -11.20 -4.39 2.52
N ALA A 200 -10.75 -4.02 1.32
CA ALA A 200 -10.80 -2.64 0.85
C ALA A 200 -12.24 -2.16 0.67
N PHE A 201 -13.12 -3.01 0.15
CA PHE A 201 -14.54 -2.74 0.01
C PHE A 201 -15.24 -2.63 1.36
N GLY A 202 -14.92 -3.54 2.29
CA GLY A 202 -15.39 -3.46 3.68
C GLY A 202 -14.96 -2.15 4.34
N LEU A 203 -13.73 -1.71 4.12
CA LEU A 203 -13.21 -0.42 4.62
C LEU A 203 -13.91 0.78 3.95
N ALA A 204 -14.22 0.70 2.65
CA ALA A 204 -14.97 1.73 1.94
C ALA A 204 -16.38 1.93 2.54
N LEU A 205 -17.06 0.83 2.86
CA LEU A 205 -18.42 0.84 3.41
C LEU A 205 -18.47 1.21 4.91
N THR A 206 -17.55 0.67 5.70
CA THR A 206 -17.53 0.88 7.17
C THR A 206 -16.84 2.17 7.58
N GLY A 207 -15.86 2.63 6.79
CA GLY A 207 -15.07 3.83 7.05
C GLY A 207 -13.99 3.65 8.12
N SER A 208 -13.58 4.75 8.73
CA SER A 208 -12.32 4.87 9.47
C SER A 208 -12.31 4.26 10.89
N GLY A 209 -13.45 3.83 11.43
CA GLY A 209 -13.59 3.36 12.81
C GLY A 209 -13.51 4.48 13.86
N VAL A 210 -13.24 4.15 15.13
CA VAL A 210 -13.25 5.09 16.28
C VAL A 210 -11.89 5.80 16.46
N LEU A 211 -10.80 5.20 15.99
CA LEU A 211 -9.41 5.68 16.13
C LEU A 211 -8.86 6.27 14.83
N ALA A 212 -9.68 7.04 14.13
CA ALA A 212 -9.24 7.71 12.91
C ALA A 212 -8.78 9.12 13.23
N LEU A 213 -7.59 9.51 12.77
CA LEU A 213 -7.15 10.91 12.79
C LEU A 213 -8.17 11.84 12.12
N ASP A 214 -8.94 11.33 11.15
CA ASP A 214 -10.06 12.02 10.52
C ASP A 214 -11.11 12.52 11.55
N LYS A 215 -11.45 11.72 12.56
CA LYS A 215 -12.37 12.15 13.64
C LYS A 215 -11.71 13.10 14.64
N LEU A 216 -10.41 12.97 14.87
CA LEU A 216 -9.68 13.86 15.78
C LEU A 216 -9.49 15.25 15.16
N VAL A 217 -9.16 15.32 13.87
CA VAL A 217 -8.92 16.57 13.13
C VAL A 217 -10.24 17.29 12.77
N PHE A 218 -11.30 16.55 12.43
CA PHE A 218 -12.57 17.15 11.97
C PHE A 218 -13.73 17.07 12.98
N GLY A 219 -13.63 16.28 14.05
CA GLY A 219 -14.74 16.04 14.99
C GLY A 219 -14.87 17.05 16.13
N GLU A 220 -13.82 17.79 16.50
CA GLU A 220 -13.85 18.71 17.64
C GLU A 220 -14.73 19.95 17.42
N ARG A 221 -15.02 20.33 16.16
CA ARG A 221 -15.76 21.57 15.87
C ARG A 221 -17.26 21.50 16.15
N VAL A 222 -17.85 20.32 16.30
CA VAL A 222 -19.30 20.17 16.54
C VAL A 222 -19.67 20.38 18.01
N LYS A 223 -18.75 20.13 18.95
CA LYS A 223 -19.04 20.29 20.39
C LYS A 223 -19.05 21.75 20.86
N VAL A 224 -18.33 22.65 20.20
CA VAL A 224 -18.25 24.06 20.61
C VAL A 224 -19.49 24.85 20.21
N ALA A 225 -20.20 24.44 19.15
CA ALA A 225 -21.42 25.12 18.69
C ALA A 225 -22.70 24.70 19.44
N ALA A 226 -22.64 23.63 20.25
CA ALA A 226 -23.80 23.06 20.95
C ALA A 226 -23.89 23.47 22.43
N GLN A 227 -23.04 24.39 22.91
CA GLN A 227 -23.19 24.94 24.25
C GLN A 227 -24.13 26.16 24.17
N PRO A 228 -25.41 26.05 24.59
CA PRO A 228 -26.28 27.21 24.66
C PRO A 228 -25.66 28.23 25.63
N PRO A 229 -25.75 29.54 25.33
CA PRO A 229 -25.30 30.56 26.26
C PRO A 229 -26.05 30.36 27.58
N ALA A 230 -25.28 30.20 28.66
CA ALA A 230 -25.83 30.12 30.00
C ALA A 230 -26.69 31.38 30.24
N SER A 231 -28.01 31.21 30.26
CA SER A 231 -28.93 32.25 30.72
C SER A 231 -28.71 32.42 32.22
N GLY A 232 -27.85 33.37 32.58
CA GLY A 232 -27.71 33.84 33.95
C GLY A 232 -28.99 34.55 34.37
N SER A 233 -29.64 33.98 35.37
CA SER A 233 -30.64 34.63 36.24
C SER A 233 -29.95 35.46 37.31
#